data_AF-A0A0K9YPX2-F1
#
_entry.id   AF-A0A0K9YPX2-F1
#
_cell.length_a   1.000
_cell.length_b   1.000
_cell.length_c   1.000
_cell.angle_alpha   90.00
_cell.angle_beta   90.00
_cell.angle_gamma   90.00
#
_symmetry.space_group_name_H-M   'P 1'
#
loop_
_entity.id
_entity.type
_entity.pdbx_description
1 polymer ?
#
loop_
_entity_poly.entity_id
_entity_poly.type
_entity_poly.pdbx_seq_one_letter_code
_entity_poly.pdbx_strand_id
1 'polypeptide(L)' 'MGETCKLQKYAWDDEELCYEHEDIENVVAKALDLSKKSGNDYTYRMETWKDGKLKYQFRFFQNGKEFTQDLISAITI' A
#
# COMPACT_ATOMS: atom_id res chain seq x y z
N MET A 1 0.81 -16.11 -15.95
CA MET A 1 1.16 -14.73 -15.60
C MET A 1 0.12 -14.26 -14.60
N GLY A 2 0.52 -14.02 -13.36
CA GLY A 2 -0.36 -13.76 -12.22
C GLY A 2 -0.48 -12.28 -11.90
N GLU A 3 -1.45 -11.93 -11.06
CA GLU A 3 -1.51 -10.64 -10.40
C GLU A 3 -0.60 -10.69 -9.16
N THR A 4 0.25 -9.69 -8.97
CA THR A 4 1.11 -9.55 -7.78
C THR A 4 0.85 -8.21 -7.12
N CYS A 5 0.92 -8.17 -5.79
CA CYS A 5 0.77 -6.96 -5.01
C CYS A 5 2.09 -6.61 -4.34
N LYS A 6 2.54 -5.38 -4.54
CA LYS A 6 3.77 -4.84 -3.96
C LYS A 6 3.44 -3.83 -2.89
N LEU A 7 4.04 -3.96 -1.72
CA LEU A 7 3.88 -3.05 -0.60
C LEU A 7 5.17 -2.24 -0.40
N GLN A 8 5.04 -0.95 -0.62
CA GLN A 8 6.10 0.03 -0.48
C GLN A 8 5.93 0.78 0.85
N LYS A 9 7.02 0.97 1.60
CA LYS A 9 7.08 1.89 2.75
C LYS A 9 7.61 3.23 2.26
N TYR A 10 6.84 4.27 2.50
CA TYR A 10 7.17 5.65 2.18
C TYR A 10 7.71 6.37 3.40
N ALA A 11 8.94 6.87 3.26
CA ALA A 11 9.65 7.64 4.27
C ALA A 11 10.20 8.92 3.66
N TRP A 12 9.37 9.96 3.54
CA TRP A 12 9.69 11.32 3.06
C TRP A 12 10.49 11.44 1.74
N ASP A 13 11.74 10.98 1.73
CA ASP A 13 12.67 10.97 0.60
C ASP A 13 12.99 9.56 0.06
N ASP A 14 12.51 8.49 0.71
CA ASP A 14 12.82 7.10 0.35
C ASP A 14 11.56 6.22 0.19
N GLU A 15 11.60 5.33 -0.80
CA GLU A 15 10.60 4.29 -1.05
C GLU A 15 11.28 2.91 -0.98
N GLU A 16 10.84 2.08 -0.03
CA GLU A 16 11.40 0.74 0.18
C GLU A 16 10.35 -0.33 -0.07
N LEU A 17 10.66 -1.31 -0.93
CA LEU A 17 9.81 -2.49 -1.12
C LEU A 17 9.93 -3.40 0.10
N CYS A 18 8.88 -3.44 0.93
CA CYS A 18 8.91 -4.19 2.18
C CYS A 18 8.25 -5.57 2.08
N TYR A 19 7.32 -5.75 1.14
CA TYR A 19 6.60 -7.01 0.98
C TYR A 19 6.03 -7.16 -0.44
N GLU A 20 6.01 -8.38 -0.97
CA GLU A 20 5.39 -8.70 -2.25
C GLU A 20 4.69 -10.06 -2.14
N HIS A 21 3.45 -10.15 -2.61
CA HIS A 21 2.67 -11.39 -2.61
C HIS A 21 1.53 -11.36 -3.64
N GLU A 22 1.14 -12.52 -4.18
CA GLU A 22 0.05 -12.64 -5.17
C GLU A 22 -1.35 -12.47 -4.55
N ASP A 23 -1.53 -12.92 -3.32
CA ASP A 23 -2.75 -12.73 -2.53
C ASP A 23 -2.84 -11.31 -1.92
N ILE A 24 -3.84 -10.54 -2.38
CA ILE A 24 -4.15 -9.19 -1.90
C ILE A 24 -4.38 -9.17 -0.39
N GLU A 25 -5.13 -10.12 0.16
CA GLU A 25 -5.53 -10.09 1.57
C GLU A 25 -4.32 -10.26 2.49
N ASN A 26 -3.33 -11.06 2.07
CA ASN A 26 -2.07 -11.19 2.79
C ASN A 26 -1.27 -9.88 2.78
N VAL A 27 -1.22 -9.18 1.65
CA VAL A 27 -0.52 -7.88 1.55
C VAL A 27 -1.23 -6.82 2.39
N VAL A 28 -2.57 -6.81 2.40
CA VAL A 28 -3.37 -5.90 3.23
C VAL A 28 -3.14 -6.17 4.71
N ALA A 29 -3.20 -7.42 5.15
CA ALA A 29 -2.92 -7.80 6.53
C ALA A 29 -1.51 -7.36 6.96
N LYS A 30 -0.53 -7.54 6.06
CA LYS A 30 0.85 -7.09 6.30
C LYS A 30 0.97 -5.57 6.37
N ALA A 31 0.28 -4.84 5.50
CA ALA A 31 0.25 -3.38 5.50
C ALA A 31 -0.35 -2.82 6.79
N LEU A 32 -1.45 -3.41 7.28
CA LEU A 32 -2.07 -3.03 8.55
C LEU A 32 -1.15 -3.30 9.74
N ASP A 33 -0.47 -4.45 9.78
CA ASP A 33 0.50 -4.76 10.84
C ASP A 33 1.68 -3.78 10.85
N LEU A 34 2.32 -3.55 9.71
CA LEU A 34 3.49 -2.68 9.59
C LEU A 34 3.14 -1.21 9.87
N SER A 35 2.03 -0.72 9.30
CA SER A 35 1.56 0.65 9.53
C SER A 35 1.16 0.87 10.99
N LYS A 36 0.59 -0.13 11.67
CA LYS A 36 0.30 -0.04 13.11
C LYS A 36 1.55 0.09 13.95
N LYS A 37 2.60 -0.68 13.63
CA LYS A 37 3.90 -0.64 14.35
C LYS A 37 4.64 0.67 14.19
N SER A 38 4.49 1.32 13.03
CA SER A 38 5.15 2.59 12.70
C SER A 38 4.29 3.83 12.98
N GLY A 39 3.02 3.64 13.37
CA GLY A 39 2.13 4.75 13.70
C GLY A 39 1.98 5.74 12.53
N ASN A 40 2.29 7.00 12.78
CA ASN A 40 2.19 8.08 11.80
C ASN A 40 3.53 8.40 11.11
N ASP A 41 4.62 7.70 11.47
CA ASP A 41 5.97 8.02 10.96
C ASP A 41 6.11 7.66 9.48
N TYR A 42 5.41 6.62 9.04
CA TYR A 42 5.47 6.10 7.67
C TYR A 42 4.08 5.85 7.09
N THR A 43 3.98 5.97 5.78
CA THR A 43 2.81 5.53 5.00
C THR A 43 3.20 4.30 4.21
N TYR A 44 2.29 3.35 4.06
CA TYR A 44 2.49 2.18 3.21
C TYR A 44 1.56 2.27 2.00
N ARG A 45 2.13 2.09 0.81
CA ARG A 45 1.38 2.03 -0.45
C ARG A 45 1.41 0.62 -1.00
N MET A 46 0.23 0.05 -1.20
CA MET A 46 0.08 -1.18 -1.96
C MET A 46 -0.20 -0.85 -3.42
N GLU A 47 0.47 -1.56 -4.32
CA GLU A 47 0.33 -1.49 -5.76
C GLU A 47 -0.07 -2.84 -6.32
N THR A 48 -1.03 -2.88 -7.24
CA THR A 48 -1.37 -4.11 -7.96
C THR A 48 -0.73 -4.13 -9.34
N TRP A 49 0.00 -5.19 -9.63
CA TRP A 49 0.68 -5.42 -10.90
C TRP A 49 0.07 -6.65 -11.59
N LYS A 50 -0.14 -6.56 -12.89
CA LYS A 50 -0.65 -7.66 -13.72
C LYS A 50 0.16 -7.74 -15.00
N ASP A 51 0.67 -8.94 -15.31
CA ASP A 51 1.45 -9.18 -16.52
C ASP A 51 2.63 -8.20 -16.67
N GLY A 52 3.28 -7.86 -15.56
CA GLY A 52 4.40 -6.91 -15.51
C GLY A 52 4.00 -5.43 -15.66
N LYS A 53 2.71 -5.11 -15.71
CA LYS A 53 2.18 -3.76 -15.83
C LYS A 53 1.48 -3.34 -14.54
N LEU A 54 1.75 -2.12 -14.08
CA LEU A 54 1.04 -1.53 -12.96
C LEU A 54 -0.43 -1.29 -13.36
N LYS A 55 -1.36 -1.92 -12.65
CA LYS A 55 -2.76 -1.49 -12.65
C LYS A 55 -2.78 -0.31 -11.70
N TYR A 56 -3.06 0.89 -12.19
CA TYR A 56 -3.10 2.16 -11.42
C TYR A 56 -4.17 2.16 -10.30
N GLN A 57 -4.08 1.20 -9.40
CA GLN A 57 -4.95 0.92 -8.28
C GLN A 57 -4.04 0.83 -7.06
N PHE A 58 -4.10 1.89 -6.26
CA PHE A 58 -3.28 2.04 -5.07
C PHE A 58 -4.16 1.92 -3.82
N ARG A 59 -3.60 1.34 -2.76
CA ARG A 59 -4.19 1.39 -1.43
C ARG A 59 -3.18 1.96 -0.45
N PHE A 60 -3.63 2.81 0.45
CA PHE A 60 -2.76 3.55 1.38
C PHE A 60 -3.09 3.21 2.83
N PHE A 61 -2.05 2.92 3.61
CA PHE A 61 -2.17 2.47 5.00
C PHE A 61 -1.25 3.29 5.91
N GLN A 62 -1.78 3.74 7.04
CA GLN A 62 -1.03 4.48 8.06
C GLN A 62 -1.68 4.19 9.42
N ASN A 63 -0.86 4.05 10.45
CA ASN A 63 -1.32 3.83 11.82
C ASN A 63 -2.37 2.70 11.97
N GLY A 64 -2.16 1.60 11.25
CA GLY A 64 -3.02 0.42 11.31
C GLY A 64 -4.40 0.59 10.65
N LYS A 65 -4.56 1.59 9.79
CA LYS A 65 -5.81 1.86 9.05
C LYS A 65 -5.52 2.08 7.57
N GLU A 66 -6.47 1.67 6.75
CA GLU A 66 -6.53 2.09 5.35
C GLU A 66 -7.26 3.44 5.24
N PHE A 67 -6.72 4.35 4.42
CA PHE A 67 -7.27 5.70 4.22
C PHE A 67 -7.38 6.08 2.74
N THR A 68 -7.36 5.08 1.85
CA THR A 68 -7.44 5.25 0.39
C THR A 68 -8.67 6.07 -0.03
N GLN A 69 -9.84 5.80 0.55
CA GLN A 69 -11.09 6.50 0.20
C GLN A 69 -11.12 7.94 0.71
N ASP A 70 -10.51 8.21 1.86
CA ASP A 70 -10.36 9.56 2.40
C ASP A 70 -9.50 10.42 1.44
N LEU A 71 -8.42 9.86 0.88
CA LEU A 71 -7.60 10.54 -0.13
C LEU A 71 -8.39 10.84 -1.41
N ILE A 72 -9.12 9.86 -1.94
CA ILE A 72 -9.92 10.03 -3.16
C ILE A 72 -10.97 11.13 -2.96
N SER A 73 -11.61 11.14 -1.79
CA SER A 73 -12.62 12.15 -1.44
C SER A 73 -12.02 13.55 -1.32
N ALA A 74 -10.78 13.68 -0.83
CA ALA A 74 -10.11 14.97 -0.66
C ALA A 74 -9.70 15.63 -1.99
N ILE A 75 -9.46 14.85 -3.05
CA ILE A 75 -9.05 15.37 -4.37
C ILE A 75 -10.22 15.60 -5.33
N THR A 76 -11.41 15.09 -4.99
CA THR A 76 -12.62 15.27 -5.80
C THR A 76 -13.36 16.50 -5.28
N ILE A 77 -12.95 17.68 -5.74
CA ILE A 77 -13.61 18.98 -5.51
C ILE A 77 -14.40 19.37 -6.76
#